data_AF-A0A4S8QFB3-F1
#
_entry.id   AF-A0A4S8QFB3-F1
#
_cell.length_a   1.000
_cell.length_b   1.000
_cell.length_c   1.000
_cell.angle_alpha   90.00
_cell.angle_beta   90.00
_cell.angle_gamma   90.00
#
_symmetry.space_group_name_H-M   'P 1'
#
loop_
_entity.id
_entity.type
_entity.pdbx_description
1 polymer ?
#
loop_
_entity_poly.entity_id
_entity_poly.type
_entity_poly.pdbx_seq_one_letter_code
_entity_poly.pdbx_strand_id
1 'polypeptide(L)'
;MTRWVSTSSMSRSAWSSRIPYTAPVAPVIPTINRIDALLIYRLAGFVPYNRSVTRHKLTVAAVTGVFLLLAWIWPDGDASDPPALNGSESTASGAPAPMVDGDGESENTDGAADSSEGEASSEAPDPGAAEPSGEPTGEPAPGPEVPEVPGGELASNTYAGPLGTRNHTGTDAVALTFDDGPDPNWTPKVLEALRERGIKAMFCVIGAYAEANPDIIADIVHDGHTLCNHTWFHQFDLGTWGEGEIRANLRRTNDAIEKAAPGAEVKYFRHPGGQWTDRAIGVAAELGMESLHWTVDPSDWDNGTTEAEIRDIVLERSGPGSVVLLHDGASNQEDMLGALGAILDEFENRGYAYTPL
;
A
#
# COMPACT_ATOMS: atom_id res chain seq x y z
N MET A 1 35.38 -24.54 -70.28
CA MET A 1 36.27 -24.08 -69.20
C MET A 1 35.81 -24.79 -67.91
N THR A 2 36.19 -26.07 -67.76
CA THR A 2 37.23 -26.63 -66.85
C THR A 2 36.74 -26.75 -65.39
N ARG A 3 36.08 -27.87 -65.02
CA ARG A 3 36.57 -29.08 -64.26
C ARG A 3 36.71 -28.86 -62.74
N TRP A 4 35.84 -29.46 -61.91
CA TRP A 4 35.78 -30.84 -61.35
C TRP A 4 36.67 -31.08 -60.11
N VAL A 5 35.99 -31.19 -58.95
CA VAL A 5 36.05 -32.19 -57.85
C VAL A 5 37.39 -32.81 -57.43
N SER A 6 37.73 -32.78 -56.12
CA SER A 6 38.04 -33.99 -55.33
C SER A 6 38.18 -33.72 -53.82
N THR A 7 37.56 -34.63 -53.08
CA THR A 7 37.64 -34.90 -51.64
C THR A 7 39.03 -35.30 -51.14
N SER A 8 39.31 -35.11 -49.85
CA SER A 8 39.91 -36.11 -48.95
C SER A 8 39.90 -35.68 -47.49
N SER A 9 39.44 -36.58 -46.62
CA SER A 9 39.59 -36.53 -45.17
C SER A 9 41.01 -36.91 -44.74
N MET A 10 41.53 -36.27 -43.69
CA MET A 10 42.56 -36.89 -42.85
C MET A 10 42.48 -36.39 -41.41
N SER A 11 42.35 -37.36 -40.52
CA SER A 11 42.45 -37.27 -39.06
C SER A 11 43.92 -37.23 -38.63
N ARG A 12 44.25 -36.42 -37.60
CA ARG A 12 44.78 -36.89 -36.29
C ARG A 12 45.39 -35.77 -35.45
N SER A 13 45.12 -35.92 -34.15
CA SER A 13 45.95 -35.62 -32.98
C SER A 13 46.36 -34.18 -32.66
N ALA A 14 45.74 -33.72 -31.56
CA ALA A 14 46.38 -33.25 -30.33
C ALA A 14 47.44 -32.16 -30.46
N TRP A 15 47.22 -31.05 -29.74
CA TRP A 15 48.18 -30.53 -28.76
C TRP A 15 47.40 -29.88 -27.62
N SER A 16 47.87 -30.17 -26.41
CA SER A 16 47.29 -29.74 -25.15
C SER A 16 48.04 -28.51 -24.67
N SER A 17 47.33 -27.47 -24.25
CA SER A 17 47.82 -26.53 -23.24
C SER A 17 46.60 -25.96 -22.50
N ARG A 18 46.37 -26.50 -21.31
CA ARG A 18 45.45 -25.96 -20.31
C ARG A 18 46.02 -24.64 -19.81
N ILE A 19 45.23 -23.58 -19.90
CA ILE A 19 45.36 -22.40 -19.04
C ILE A 19 44.16 -22.49 -18.07
N PRO A 20 44.36 -22.60 -16.74
CA PRO A 20 43.24 -22.52 -15.81
C PRO A 20 42.79 -21.06 -15.74
N TYR A 21 41.62 -20.76 -16.29
CA TYR A 21 40.93 -19.51 -16.06
C TYR A 21 40.24 -19.61 -14.68
N THR A 22 40.81 -18.96 -13.68
CA THR A 22 40.16 -18.74 -12.39
C THR A 22 39.07 -17.69 -12.59
N ALA A 23 37.80 -18.09 -12.55
CA ALA A 23 36.69 -17.15 -12.48
C ALA A 23 36.76 -16.38 -11.15
N PRO A 24 36.57 -15.04 -11.13
CA PRO A 24 36.45 -14.31 -9.87
C PRO A 24 35.16 -14.73 -9.17
N VAL A 25 35.31 -15.12 -7.90
CA VAL A 25 34.21 -15.41 -6.98
C VAL A 25 33.42 -14.11 -6.79
N ALA A 26 32.14 -14.12 -7.16
CA ALA A 26 31.23 -13.01 -6.86
C ALA A 26 31.11 -12.86 -5.33
N PRO A 27 31.16 -11.64 -4.77
CA PRO A 27 30.93 -11.47 -3.35
C PRO A 27 29.49 -11.90 -3.02
N VAL A 28 29.37 -12.78 -2.04
CA VAL A 28 28.10 -13.14 -1.40
C VAL A 28 27.56 -11.87 -0.74
N ILE A 29 26.52 -11.29 -1.33
CA ILE A 29 25.75 -10.22 -0.68
C ILE A 29 24.92 -10.90 0.41
N PRO A 30 25.08 -10.54 1.69
CA PRO A 30 24.25 -11.13 2.73
C PRO A 30 22.79 -10.71 2.50
N THR A 31 21.90 -11.70 2.46
CA THR A 31 20.45 -11.53 2.60
C THR A 31 20.17 -10.66 3.82
N ILE A 32 19.65 -9.45 3.60
CA ILE A 32 19.08 -8.63 4.66
C ILE A 32 17.77 -9.32 5.09
N ASN A 33 17.74 -9.76 6.34
CA ASN A 33 16.55 -10.34 6.94
C ASN A 33 15.40 -9.33 6.94
N ARG A 34 14.19 -9.83 6.69
CA ARG A 34 12.88 -9.13 6.57
C ARG A 34 12.47 -8.23 7.75
N ILE A 35 13.33 -7.97 8.73
CA ILE A 35 13.00 -7.17 9.93
C ILE A 35 13.60 -5.75 9.87
N ASP A 36 14.60 -5.47 9.02
CA ASP A 36 15.30 -4.17 9.06
C ASP A 36 14.81 -3.11 8.06
N ALA A 37 13.93 -3.46 7.11
CA ALA A 37 13.39 -2.48 6.14
C ALA A 37 12.46 -1.44 6.82
N LEU A 38 11.78 -1.82 7.91
CA LEU A 38 10.93 -0.91 8.71
C LEU A 38 11.74 0.07 9.57
N LEU A 39 12.98 -0.27 9.91
CA LEU A 39 13.83 0.58 10.76
C LEU A 39 14.57 1.66 9.96
N ILE A 40 14.93 1.36 8.70
CA ILE A 40 15.65 2.30 7.81
C ILE A 40 14.77 3.49 7.41
N TYR A 41 13.44 3.33 7.35
CA TYR A 41 12.52 4.44 7.06
C TYR A 41 12.20 5.35 8.26
N ARG A 42 12.46 4.91 9.50
CA ARG A 42 12.33 5.78 10.68
C ARG A 42 13.46 6.80 10.85
N LEU A 43 14.51 6.75 10.02
CA LEU A 43 15.68 7.63 10.14
C LEU A 43 15.98 8.50 8.90
N ALA A 44 15.14 8.45 7.85
CA ALA A 44 15.39 9.16 6.60
C ALA A 44 14.47 10.38 6.34
N GLY A 45 13.82 10.93 7.36
CA GLY A 45 13.03 12.15 7.25
C GLY A 45 13.68 13.34 7.96
N PHE A 46 14.60 14.06 7.31
CA PHE A 46 14.90 15.44 7.71
C PHE A 46 15.55 16.26 6.58
N VAL A 47 14.73 16.88 5.75
CA VAL A 47 15.07 18.14 5.08
C VAL A 47 13.82 19.02 5.11
N PRO A 48 13.73 20.05 5.97
CA PRO A 48 12.62 21.00 5.91
C PRO A 48 12.79 21.90 4.68
N TYR A 49 11.84 21.85 3.76
CA TYR A 49 11.75 22.78 2.64
C TYR A 49 10.96 24.03 3.07
N ASN A 50 11.69 25.10 3.41
CA ASN A 50 11.11 26.36 3.85
C ASN A 50 10.85 27.28 2.65
N ARG A 51 9.58 27.52 2.29
CA ARG A 51 9.18 28.58 1.35
C ARG A 51 8.81 29.84 2.13
N SER A 52 9.76 30.76 2.23
CA SER A 52 9.48 32.16 2.55
C SER A 52 10.44 33.06 1.79
N VAL A 53 9.98 33.55 0.64
CA VAL A 53 10.50 34.78 0.06
C VAL A 53 9.79 35.91 0.79
N THR A 54 10.47 36.61 1.69
CA THR A 54 10.85 38.02 1.57
C THR A 54 11.42 38.50 2.92
N ARG A 55 12.55 39.22 2.87
CA ARG A 55 13.08 40.19 3.85
C ARG A 55 14.22 39.74 4.80
N HIS A 56 15.36 40.38 4.54
CA HIS A 56 16.49 40.77 5.41
C HIS A 56 17.78 39.94 5.34
N LYS A 57 18.75 40.55 4.64
CA LYS A 57 20.18 40.29 4.69
C LYS A 57 20.69 40.39 6.13
N LEU A 58 21.68 39.56 6.48
CA LEU A 58 22.54 39.52 7.70
C LEU A 58 22.27 38.34 8.64
N THR A 59 22.83 37.16 8.34
CA THR A 59 23.67 36.37 9.28
C THR A 59 24.31 35.18 8.56
N VAL A 60 25.33 35.45 7.74
CA VAL A 60 26.34 34.45 7.36
C VAL A 60 27.54 34.72 8.27
N ALA A 61 27.64 34.00 9.38
CA ALA A 61 28.85 33.77 10.22
C ALA A 61 28.45 33.34 11.64
N ALA A 62 28.02 32.09 11.85
CA ALA A 62 27.89 31.55 13.21
C ALA A 62 27.87 30.02 13.37
N VAL A 63 28.05 29.21 12.31
CA VAL A 63 27.97 27.73 12.45
C VAL A 63 29.24 26.99 12.02
N THR A 64 30.22 27.66 11.40
CA THR A 64 31.53 27.08 11.07
C THR A 64 32.57 27.13 12.20
N GLY A 65 32.19 27.51 13.42
CA GLY A 65 33.10 27.73 14.55
C GLY A 65 33.08 26.67 15.66
N VAL A 66 32.15 25.70 15.63
CA VAL A 66 31.98 24.73 16.74
C VAL A 66 32.58 23.35 16.45
N PHE A 67 32.96 23.05 15.20
CA PHE A 67 33.58 21.77 14.84
C PHE A 67 35.13 21.78 14.79
N LEU A 68 35.78 22.90 15.14
CA LEU A 68 37.26 23.01 15.18
C LEU A 68 37.83 23.24 16.59
N LEU A 69 37.09 22.86 17.64
CA LEU A 69 37.52 23.04 19.03
C LEU A 69 37.36 21.79 19.93
N LEU A 70 37.20 20.59 19.34
CA LEU A 70 37.20 19.31 20.07
C LEU A 70 38.33 18.35 19.63
N ALA A 71 39.25 18.78 18.78
CA ALA A 71 40.42 17.99 18.36
C ALA A 71 41.70 18.29 19.16
N TRP A 72 41.60 18.85 20.37
CA TRP A 72 42.76 19.31 21.15
C TRP A 72 42.74 18.92 22.63
N ILE A 73 42.06 17.83 23.00
CA ILE A 73 42.19 17.22 24.34
C ILE A 73 42.08 15.69 24.22
N TRP A 74 43.15 15.02 23.77
CA TRP A 74 43.69 13.78 24.39
C TRP A 74 44.92 13.29 23.60
N PRO A 75 46.08 13.04 24.26
CA PRO A 75 47.30 12.59 23.61
C PRO A 75 47.39 11.05 23.49
N ASP A 76 48.28 10.61 22.61
CA ASP A 76 48.56 9.23 22.19
C ASP A 76 48.76 8.21 23.31
N GLY A 77 48.31 6.97 23.08
CA GLY A 77 48.58 5.80 23.92
C GLY A 77 48.43 4.49 23.13
N ASP A 78 49.54 3.78 23.01
CA ASP A 78 49.81 2.59 22.19
C ASP A 78 48.98 1.32 22.50
N ALA A 79 48.98 0.43 21.51
CA ALA A 79 48.35 -0.89 21.50
C ALA A 79 48.92 -1.89 22.52
N SER A 80 48.05 -2.63 23.22
CA SER A 80 48.30 -4.02 23.69
C SER A 80 47.00 -4.70 24.13
N ASP A 81 46.87 -5.99 23.82
CA ASP A 81 45.73 -6.88 24.11
C ASP A 81 45.31 -6.92 25.61
N PRO A 82 44.02 -7.15 25.94
CA PRO A 82 43.61 -7.36 27.32
C PRO A 82 43.87 -8.82 27.78
N PRO A 83 44.32 -9.02 29.04
CA PRO A 83 44.50 -10.35 29.60
C PRO A 83 43.21 -10.90 30.23
N ALA A 84 43.15 -12.23 30.28
CA ALA A 84 42.19 -13.03 31.01
C ALA A 84 42.25 -12.77 32.52
N LEU A 85 41.09 -12.74 33.18
CA LEU A 85 40.98 -12.81 34.63
C LEU A 85 40.21 -14.06 35.03
N ASN A 86 40.89 -14.91 35.79
CA ASN A 86 40.41 -16.16 36.37
C ASN A 86 40.56 -16.05 37.89
N GLY A 87 39.47 -16.37 38.62
CA GLY A 87 39.42 -16.83 40.01
C GLY A 87 39.88 -15.84 41.10
N SER A 88 39.45 -15.90 42.34
CA SER A 88 38.54 -16.75 43.13
C SER A 88 38.46 -16.01 44.51
N GLU A 89 37.48 -16.10 45.40
CA GLU A 89 36.87 -17.20 46.16
C GLU A 89 36.23 -16.48 47.39
N SER A 90 35.29 -16.94 48.22
CA SER A 90 34.84 -18.27 48.63
C SER A 90 33.63 -18.06 49.56
N THR A 91 32.61 -18.90 49.47
CA THR A 91 32.17 -19.72 50.62
C THR A 91 31.56 -21.05 50.12
N ALA A 92 32.22 -22.15 50.49
CA ALA A 92 31.83 -23.55 50.33
C ALA A 92 30.80 -23.97 51.42
N SER A 93 30.23 -25.17 51.59
CA SER A 93 30.35 -26.59 51.14
C SER A 93 29.10 -27.29 51.78
N GLY A 94 28.42 -28.31 51.26
CA GLY A 94 28.87 -29.68 50.99
C GLY A 94 27.66 -30.66 51.05
N ALA A 95 27.74 -31.74 50.26
CA ALA A 95 26.71 -32.75 49.90
C ALA A 95 26.64 -33.97 50.89
N PRO A 96 26.18 -35.23 50.58
CA PRO A 96 25.47 -35.83 49.40
C PRO A 96 24.41 -36.97 49.64
N ALA A 97 23.65 -37.31 48.55
CA ALA A 97 23.16 -38.63 47.99
C ALA A 97 22.40 -39.71 48.85
N PRO A 98 21.75 -40.78 48.28
CA PRO A 98 21.73 -41.31 46.89
C PRO A 98 20.36 -41.80 46.31
N MET A 99 20.43 -42.34 45.07
CA MET A 99 19.40 -43.01 44.24
C MET A 99 18.98 -44.42 44.69
N VAL A 100 17.87 -44.96 44.14
CA VAL A 100 17.69 -46.35 43.62
C VAL A 100 16.28 -46.51 42.97
N ASP A 101 16.26 -47.08 41.76
CA ASP A 101 15.36 -48.06 41.06
C ASP A 101 13.91 -48.29 41.58
N GLY A 102 12.88 -48.63 40.80
CA GLY A 102 12.72 -49.28 39.49
C GLY A 102 11.37 -50.03 39.48
N ASP A 103 10.86 -50.35 38.28
CA ASP A 103 9.79 -51.33 37.95
C ASP A 103 8.36 -50.98 38.42
N GLY A 104 7.24 -51.21 37.71
CA GLY A 104 6.81 -52.01 36.54
C GLY A 104 5.28 -52.11 36.77
N GLU A 105 4.36 -51.91 35.81
CA GLU A 105 3.99 -52.75 34.66
C GLU A 105 2.45 -52.91 34.73
N SER A 106 1.78 -52.91 33.57
CA SER A 106 0.46 -53.52 33.27
C SER A 106 -0.84 -52.94 33.93
N GLU A 107 -2.00 -52.83 33.27
CA GLU A 107 -2.46 -53.42 32.01
C GLU A 107 -3.74 -52.72 31.48
N ASN A 108 -3.84 -52.76 30.15
CA ASN A 108 -4.95 -52.63 29.19
C ASN A 108 -6.42 -52.73 29.64
N THR A 109 -7.29 -52.04 28.89
CA THR A 109 -8.19 -52.62 27.85
C THR A 109 -8.92 -51.47 27.14
N ASP A 110 -8.68 -51.26 25.83
CA ASP A 110 -9.43 -51.78 24.67
C ASP A 110 -10.84 -51.19 24.47
N GLY A 111 -11.08 -50.66 23.27
CA GLY A 111 -12.41 -50.27 22.79
C GLY A 111 -12.38 -49.38 21.56
N ALA A 112 -12.03 -49.96 20.40
CA ALA A 112 -12.11 -49.31 19.09
C ALA A 112 -13.54 -49.33 18.51
N ALA A 113 -13.81 -48.30 17.68
CA ALA A 113 -14.63 -48.26 16.46
C ALA A 113 -16.04 -48.89 16.44
N ASP A 114 -17.03 -48.10 15.99
CA ASP A 114 -17.99 -48.60 14.98
C ASP A 114 -18.54 -47.46 14.11
N SER A 115 -18.82 -47.82 12.86
CA SER A 115 -19.32 -47.00 11.73
C SER A 115 -20.60 -47.65 11.22
N SER A 116 -21.64 -46.88 10.90
CA SER A 116 -22.66 -47.12 9.84
C SER A 116 -23.75 -46.05 10.01
N GLU A 117 -24.18 -45.25 9.02
CA GLU A 117 -24.74 -45.50 7.67
C GLU A 117 -26.04 -46.34 7.65
N GLY A 118 -27.08 -45.78 6.99
CA GLY A 118 -28.36 -46.43 6.69
C GLY A 118 -29.54 -45.43 6.68
N GLU A 119 -29.78 -44.72 5.56
CA GLU A 119 -30.85 -44.99 4.55
C GLU A 119 -32.20 -44.32 4.91
N ALA A 120 -32.63 -43.28 4.17
CA ALA A 120 -33.29 -43.28 2.85
C ALA A 120 -34.76 -43.73 2.88
N SER A 121 -35.66 -42.83 2.46
CA SER A 121 -36.99 -43.20 1.96
C SER A 121 -37.35 -42.34 0.76
N SER A 122 -37.44 -43.01 -0.38
CA SER A 122 -37.89 -42.55 -1.68
C SER A 122 -39.38 -42.81 -1.82
N GLU A 123 -40.13 -41.89 -2.44
CA GLU A 123 -41.33 -42.29 -3.18
C GLU A 123 -41.58 -41.34 -4.36
N ALA A 124 -41.62 -41.93 -5.56
CA ALA A 124 -42.16 -41.32 -6.78
C ALA A 124 -43.32 -42.19 -7.24
N PRO A 125 -44.29 -41.60 -7.96
CA PRO A 125 -44.62 -42.19 -9.25
C PRO A 125 -44.94 -41.16 -10.36
N ASP A 126 -44.60 -41.54 -11.58
CA ASP A 126 -45.11 -41.07 -12.90
C ASP A 126 -45.60 -42.35 -13.62
N PRO A 127 -46.61 -42.41 -14.54
CA PRO A 127 -46.71 -41.58 -15.75
C PRO A 127 -48.12 -41.19 -16.25
N GLY A 128 -48.21 -40.10 -17.03
CA GLY A 128 -49.45 -39.77 -17.76
C GLY A 128 -49.28 -38.68 -18.82
N ALA A 129 -49.26 -39.09 -20.09
CA ALA A 129 -49.11 -38.26 -21.27
C ALA A 129 -50.25 -37.24 -21.51
N ALA A 130 -49.90 -36.02 -21.96
CA ALA A 130 -50.72 -35.17 -22.83
C ALA A 130 -49.85 -34.05 -23.47
N GLU A 131 -49.85 -33.95 -24.81
CA GLU A 131 -49.38 -32.77 -25.56
C GLU A 131 -50.51 -31.70 -25.67
N PRO A 132 -50.31 -30.57 -26.38
CA PRO A 132 -49.86 -29.29 -25.85
C PRO A 132 -51.00 -28.26 -25.80
N SER A 133 -50.95 -27.29 -24.88
CA SER A 133 -51.93 -26.20 -24.84
C SER A 133 -51.30 -24.88 -24.39
N GLY A 134 -51.30 -23.91 -25.30
CA GLY A 134 -51.35 -22.48 -25.00
C GLY A 134 -50.00 -21.77 -24.89
N GLU A 135 -49.62 -21.05 -25.96
CA GLU A 135 -48.83 -19.82 -25.83
C GLU A 135 -49.60 -18.81 -24.98
N PRO A 136 -49.00 -18.19 -23.96
CA PRO A 136 -49.41 -16.88 -23.50
C PRO A 136 -48.49 -15.84 -24.14
N THR A 137 -49.02 -15.15 -25.14
CA THR A 137 -48.59 -13.79 -25.52
C THR A 137 -48.73 -12.88 -24.30
N GLY A 138 -47.63 -12.72 -23.55
CA GLY A 138 -47.46 -11.72 -22.51
C GLY A 138 -46.26 -10.84 -22.86
N GLU A 139 -46.55 -9.59 -23.20
CA GLU A 139 -45.56 -8.52 -23.35
C GLU A 139 -44.77 -8.39 -22.03
N PRO A 140 -43.43 -8.30 -22.05
CA PRO A 140 -42.66 -8.19 -20.81
C PRO A 140 -43.03 -6.86 -20.13
N ALA A 141 -43.46 -6.94 -18.87
CA ALA A 141 -43.69 -5.76 -18.05
C ALA A 141 -42.40 -4.93 -17.99
N PRO A 142 -42.48 -3.58 -18.06
CA PRO A 142 -41.30 -2.75 -17.94
C PRO A 142 -40.67 -2.99 -16.56
N GLY A 143 -39.40 -3.38 -16.55
CA GLY A 143 -38.61 -3.44 -15.31
C GLY A 143 -38.56 -2.05 -14.66
N PRO A 144 -38.26 -1.96 -13.36
CA PRO A 144 -38.14 -0.68 -12.68
C PRO A 144 -37.13 0.19 -13.42
N GLU A 145 -37.56 1.38 -13.86
CA GLU A 145 -36.69 2.39 -14.44
C GLU A 145 -35.53 2.66 -13.48
N VAL A 146 -34.33 2.29 -13.88
CA VAL A 146 -33.11 2.82 -13.29
C VAL A 146 -33.18 4.33 -13.53
N PRO A 147 -33.13 5.19 -12.50
CA PRO A 147 -33.10 6.63 -12.72
C PRO A 147 -31.88 6.93 -13.59
N GLU A 148 -32.12 7.48 -14.78
CA GLU A 148 -31.06 8.04 -15.59
C GLU A 148 -30.40 9.15 -14.76
N VAL A 149 -29.14 8.92 -14.38
CA VAL A 149 -28.31 9.96 -13.79
C VAL A 149 -28.22 11.07 -14.85
N PRO A 150 -28.67 12.31 -14.57
CA PRO A 150 -28.57 13.38 -15.55
C PRO A 150 -27.09 13.52 -15.91
N GLY A 151 -26.77 13.33 -17.19
CA GLY A 151 -25.48 13.67 -17.75
C GLY A 151 -25.30 15.18 -17.68
N GLY A 152 -24.94 15.67 -16.49
CA GLY A 152 -24.55 17.05 -16.28
C GLY A 152 -23.30 17.30 -17.11
N GLU A 153 -23.30 18.39 -17.89
CA GLU A 153 -22.09 18.92 -18.47
C GLU A 153 -21.06 19.08 -17.34
N LEU A 154 -19.97 18.32 -17.39
CA LEU A 154 -18.93 18.35 -16.37
C LEU A 154 -18.57 19.82 -16.12
N ALA A 155 -18.61 20.24 -14.85
CA ALA A 155 -18.27 21.60 -14.49
C ALA A 155 -16.94 22.00 -15.16
N SER A 156 -16.87 23.18 -15.78
CA SER A 156 -15.75 23.59 -16.63
C SER A 156 -14.39 23.60 -15.92
N ASN A 157 -14.38 23.49 -14.60
CA ASN A 157 -13.23 23.41 -13.71
C ASN A 157 -12.78 21.98 -13.37
N THR A 158 -13.42 20.93 -13.91
CA THR A 158 -13.14 19.52 -13.56
C THR A 158 -11.66 19.13 -13.71
N TYR A 159 -11.00 19.66 -14.74
CA TYR A 159 -9.62 19.36 -15.13
C TYR A 159 -8.67 20.54 -14.91
N ALA A 160 -8.90 21.32 -13.85
CA ALA A 160 -8.08 22.50 -13.53
C ALA A 160 -6.83 22.18 -12.69
N GLY A 161 -6.55 20.89 -12.43
CA GLY A 161 -5.35 20.47 -11.72
C GLY A 161 -4.07 20.66 -12.53
N PRO A 162 -2.89 20.51 -11.89
CA PRO A 162 -1.61 20.57 -12.59
C PRO A 162 -1.60 19.66 -13.81
N LEU A 163 -1.12 20.18 -14.95
CA LEU A 163 -1.05 19.46 -16.23
C LEU A 163 -2.40 18.87 -16.71
N GLY A 164 -3.53 19.47 -16.31
CA GLY A 164 -4.86 19.03 -16.73
C GLY A 164 -5.39 17.81 -15.97
N THR A 165 -4.82 17.52 -14.80
CA THR A 165 -5.36 16.49 -13.90
C THR A 165 -6.73 16.88 -13.36
N ARG A 166 -7.56 15.87 -13.06
CA ARG A 166 -8.87 16.09 -12.45
C ARG A 166 -8.67 16.59 -11.02
N ASN A 167 -9.29 17.68 -10.62
CA ASN A 167 -9.23 18.16 -9.22
C ASN A 167 -10.60 18.48 -8.62
N HIS A 168 -11.67 18.29 -9.38
CA HIS A 168 -13.03 18.60 -8.98
C HIS A 168 -13.97 17.45 -9.38
N THR A 169 -15.07 17.27 -8.65
CA THR A 169 -15.94 16.10 -8.85
C THR A 169 -16.75 16.17 -10.14
N GLY A 170 -16.89 17.37 -10.73
CA GLY A 170 -17.72 17.61 -11.90
C GLY A 170 -19.22 17.67 -11.59
N THR A 171 -19.58 17.59 -10.32
CA THR A 171 -20.93 17.75 -9.76
C THR A 171 -20.86 18.71 -8.56
N ASP A 172 -21.99 18.97 -7.91
CA ASP A 172 -22.01 19.74 -6.66
C ASP A 172 -21.61 18.91 -5.43
N ALA A 173 -21.53 17.58 -5.54
CA ALA A 173 -21.13 16.70 -4.44
C ALA A 173 -19.64 16.84 -4.13
N VAL A 174 -19.27 16.76 -2.86
CA VAL A 174 -17.87 16.74 -2.40
C VAL A 174 -17.34 15.30 -2.39
N ALA A 175 -16.04 15.16 -2.67
CA ALA A 175 -15.33 13.89 -2.52
C ALA A 175 -14.34 14.00 -1.36
N LEU A 176 -14.53 13.17 -0.33
CA LEU A 176 -13.50 12.91 0.67
C LEU A 176 -12.56 11.84 0.11
N THR A 177 -11.26 12.11 0.14
CA THR A 177 -10.25 11.20 -0.38
C THR A 177 -9.15 11.00 0.67
N PHE A 178 -8.74 9.75 0.87
CA PHE A 178 -7.76 9.36 1.88
C PHE A 178 -6.55 8.72 1.21
N ASP A 179 -5.36 9.28 1.45
CA ASP A 179 -4.09 8.80 0.91
C ASP A 179 -3.29 8.03 1.97
N ASP A 180 -2.31 7.26 1.49
CA ASP A 180 -1.27 6.54 2.23
C ASP A 180 -1.69 5.26 2.97
N GLY A 181 -2.97 4.94 3.02
CA GLY A 181 -3.45 3.67 3.54
C GLY A 181 -3.19 2.45 2.63
N PRO A 182 -3.67 1.26 3.01
CA PRO A 182 -4.34 0.98 4.29
C PRO A 182 -3.35 0.86 5.45
N ASP A 183 -3.59 1.62 6.52
CA ASP A 183 -2.95 1.44 7.82
C ASP A 183 -3.85 0.58 8.74
N PRO A 184 -3.32 -0.47 9.39
CA PRO A 184 -4.14 -1.39 10.18
C PRO A 184 -4.74 -0.80 11.47
N ASN A 185 -4.27 0.36 11.93
CA ASN A 185 -4.79 1.02 13.12
C ASN A 185 -5.73 2.17 12.80
N TRP A 186 -5.55 2.83 11.65
CA TRP A 186 -6.24 4.09 11.32
C TRP A 186 -7.30 3.93 10.24
N THR A 187 -7.01 3.21 9.15
CA THR A 187 -7.99 2.99 8.07
C THR A 187 -9.30 2.39 8.59
N PRO A 188 -9.31 1.36 9.48
CA PRO A 188 -10.56 0.83 10.02
C PRO A 188 -11.38 1.85 10.82
N LYS A 189 -10.73 2.81 11.49
CA LYS A 189 -11.43 3.86 12.26
C LYS A 189 -12.05 4.90 11.33
N VAL A 190 -11.37 5.24 10.24
CA VAL A 190 -11.93 6.11 9.19
C VAL A 190 -13.14 5.43 8.56
N LEU A 191 -13.03 4.15 8.21
CA LEU A 191 -14.16 3.36 7.68
C LEU A 191 -15.36 3.35 8.63
N GLU A 192 -15.14 3.16 9.94
CA GLU A 192 -16.21 3.24 10.94
C GLU A 192 -16.91 4.60 10.92
N ALA A 193 -16.15 5.70 10.99
CA ALA A 193 -16.71 7.05 11.02
C ALA A 193 -17.55 7.37 9.76
N LEU A 194 -17.12 6.88 8.59
CA LEU A 194 -17.86 7.00 7.33
C LEU A 194 -19.11 6.12 7.32
N ARG A 195 -19.01 4.88 7.82
CA ARG A 195 -20.10 3.90 7.88
C ARG A 195 -21.24 4.38 8.78
N GLU A 196 -20.93 4.95 9.94
CA GLU A 196 -21.91 5.53 10.87
C GLU A 196 -22.82 6.57 10.21
N ARG A 197 -22.31 7.27 9.18
CA ARG A 197 -23.02 8.33 8.45
C ARG A 197 -23.47 7.91 7.04
N GLY A 198 -23.22 6.67 6.65
CA GLY A 198 -23.54 6.16 5.30
C GLY A 198 -22.78 6.87 4.18
N ILE A 199 -21.64 7.50 4.46
CA ILE A 199 -20.86 8.29 3.51
C ILE A 199 -19.91 7.38 2.74
N LYS A 200 -19.77 7.61 1.43
CA LYS A 200 -18.81 6.91 0.57
C LYS A 200 -17.69 7.88 0.16
N ALA A 201 -16.45 7.41 0.26
CA ALA A 201 -15.23 8.16 -0.01
C ALA A 201 -14.32 7.41 -1.01
N MET A 202 -13.19 8.01 -1.35
CA MET A 202 -12.11 7.37 -2.12
C MET A 202 -10.89 7.09 -1.25
N PHE A 203 -10.23 5.96 -1.48
CA PHE A 203 -8.96 5.60 -0.83
C PHE A 203 -7.86 5.41 -1.88
N CYS A 204 -6.87 6.30 -1.92
CA CYS A 204 -5.68 6.16 -2.75
C CYS A 204 -4.62 5.37 -1.97
N VAL A 205 -4.50 4.08 -2.27
CA VAL A 205 -3.74 3.14 -1.45
C VAL A 205 -2.33 2.90 -2.00
N ILE A 206 -1.38 2.73 -1.08
CA ILE A 206 -0.02 2.30 -1.39
C ILE A 206 -0.03 0.78 -1.63
N GLY A 207 0.50 0.35 -2.77
CA GLY A 207 0.42 -1.05 -3.20
C GLY A 207 1.03 -2.05 -2.22
N ALA A 208 2.16 -1.72 -1.59
CA ALA A 208 2.76 -2.58 -0.58
C ALA A 208 1.90 -2.72 0.69
N TYR A 209 1.13 -1.69 1.05
CA TYR A 209 0.22 -1.74 2.20
C TYR A 209 -1.07 -2.48 1.84
N ALA A 210 -1.57 -2.33 0.61
CA ALA A 210 -2.65 -3.14 0.08
C ALA A 210 -2.28 -4.64 0.06
N GLU A 211 -1.04 -4.99 -0.33
CA GLU A 211 -0.55 -6.37 -0.27
C GLU A 211 -0.45 -6.91 1.16
N ALA A 212 -0.10 -6.06 2.13
CA ALA A 212 0.06 -6.44 3.52
C ALA A 212 -1.26 -6.55 4.29
N ASN A 213 -2.28 -5.77 3.92
CA ASN A 213 -3.57 -5.68 4.61
C ASN A 213 -4.74 -5.91 3.63
N PRO A 214 -4.83 -7.10 2.99
CA PRO A 214 -5.83 -7.37 1.97
C PRO A 214 -7.27 -7.38 2.50
N ASP A 215 -7.45 -7.69 3.78
CA ASP A 215 -8.71 -7.61 4.50
C ASP A 215 -9.25 -6.18 4.55
N ILE A 216 -8.40 -5.19 4.83
CA ILE A 216 -8.81 -3.79 4.87
C ILE A 216 -9.19 -3.29 3.46
N ILE A 217 -8.48 -3.73 2.42
CA ILE A 217 -8.87 -3.42 1.04
C ILE A 217 -10.25 -4.01 0.70
N ALA A 218 -10.52 -5.25 1.13
CA ALA A 218 -11.82 -5.88 0.93
C ALA A 218 -12.93 -5.11 1.68
N ASP A 219 -12.67 -4.64 2.91
CA ASP A 219 -13.61 -3.82 3.68
C ASP A 219 -13.90 -2.47 3.01
N ILE A 220 -12.87 -1.80 2.46
CA ILE A 220 -13.06 -0.56 1.69
C ILE A 220 -14.06 -0.78 0.54
N VAL A 221 -13.88 -1.84 -0.24
CA VAL A 221 -14.76 -2.15 -1.38
C VAL A 221 -16.14 -2.61 -0.93
N HIS A 222 -16.22 -3.46 0.10
CA HIS A 222 -17.47 -3.95 0.66
C HIS A 222 -18.36 -2.80 1.15
N ASP A 223 -17.75 -1.79 1.77
CA ASP A 223 -18.44 -0.59 2.24
C ASP A 223 -18.78 0.37 1.09
N GLY A 224 -18.45 0.05 -0.17
CA GLY A 224 -18.85 0.80 -1.36
C GLY A 224 -18.00 2.05 -1.62
N HIS A 225 -16.77 2.09 -1.10
CA HIS A 225 -15.81 3.14 -1.38
C HIS A 225 -15.07 2.87 -2.70
N THR A 226 -14.55 3.91 -3.34
CA THR A 226 -13.72 3.79 -4.55
C THR A 226 -12.25 3.60 -4.16
N LEU A 227 -11.53 2.72 -4.86
CA LEU A 227 -10.09 2.56 -4.73
C LEU A 227 -9.34 3.37 -5.81
N CYS A 228 -8.19 3.89 -5.41
CA CYS A 228 -7.28 4.68 -6.22
C CYS A 228 -5.84 4.17 -6.03
N ASN A 229 -5.04 4.21 -7.09
CA ASN A 229 -3.64 3.81 -7.06
C ASN A 229 -2.78 4.95 -6.51
N HIS A 230 -1.95 4.66 -5.50
CA HIS A 230 -0.98 5.61 -4.93
C HIS A 230 0.46 5.12 -4.99
N THR A 231 0.83 4.45 -6.08
CA THR A 231 2.14 3.82 -6.34
C THR A 231 2.45 2.65 -5.40
N TRP A 232 3.61 2.00 -5.61
CA TRP A 232 3.96 0.80 -4.84
C TRP A 232 4.55 1.09 -3.46
N PHE A 233 5.43 2.10 -3.34
CA PHE A 233 6.03 2.54 -2.06
C PHE A 233 6.07 4.08 -1.95
N HIS A 234 5.00 4.75 -2.40
CA HIS A 234 4.88 6.21 -2.29
C HIS A 234 6.03 6.98 -2.96
N GLN A 235 6.34 6.64 -4.22
CA GLN A 235 7.45 7.27 -4.94
C GLN A 235 7.11 8.69 -5.43
N PHE A 236 7.63 9.70 -4.75
CA PHE A 236 7.54 11.11 -5.18
C PHE A 236 8.27 11.41 -6.49
N ASP A 237 9.31 10.65 -6.81
CA ASP A 237 10.15 10.85 -8.00
C ASP A 237 9.74 9.98 -9.20
N LEU A 238 8.61 9.27 -9.11
CA LEU A 238 8.15 8.31 -10.12
C LEU A 238 8.13 8.92 -11.54
N GLY A 239 7.72 10.19 -11.68
CA GLY A 239 7.73 10.89 -12.97
C GLY A 239 9.10 11.00 -13.65
N THR A 240 10.20 10.83 -12.91
CA THR A 240 11.57 10.85 -13.45
C THR A 240 12.01 9.52 -14.05
N TRP A 241 11.31 8.43 -13.74
CA TRP A 241 11.65 7.08 -14.16
C TRP A 241 11.30 6.82 -15.64
N GLY A 242 11.77 5.70 -16.18
CA GLY A 242 11.36 5.25 -17.51
C GLY A 242 9.90 4.77 -17.52
N GLU A 243 9.18 4.99 -18.62
CA GLU A 243 7.75 4.61 -18.73
C GLU A 243 7.48 3.13 -18.43
N GLY A 244 8.42 2.24 -18.78
CA GLY A 244 8.35 0.82 -18.44
C GLY A 244 8.32 0.56 -16.93
N GLU A 245 9.14 1.30 -16.18
CA GLU A 245 9.25 1.19 -14.72
C GLU A 245 8.02 1.80 -14.04
N ILE A 246 7.55 2.95 -14.51
CA ILE A 246 6.31 3.57 -14.05
C ILE A 246 5.14 2.60 -14.24
N ARG A 247 5.02 2.02 -15.44
CA ARG A 247 3.94 1.08 -15.77
C ARG A 247 4.00 -0.17 -14.91
N ALA A 248 5.19 -0.71 -14.67
CA ALA A 248 5.37 -1.87 -13.79
C ALA A 248 5.00 -1.53 -12.33
N ASN A 249 5.38 -0.36 -11.83
CA ASN A 249 5.03 0.11 -10.49
C ASN A 249 3.50 0.21 -10.33
N LEU A 250 2.84 0.94 -11.23
CA LEU A 250 1.40 1.16 -11.17
C LEU A 250 0.61 -0.15 -11.34
N ARG A 251 1.01 -1.00 -12.30
CA ARG A 251 0.37 -2.33 -12.46
C ARG A 251 0.50 -3.19 -11.22
N ARG A 252 1.67 -3.20 -10.59
CA ARG A 252 1.88 -3.99 -9.37
C ARG A 252 0.94 -3.57 -8.24
N THR A 253 0.71 -2.27 -8.08
CA THR A 253 -0.29 -1.77 -7.11
C THR A 253 -1.71 -2.20 -7.49
N ASN A 254 -2.09 -2.09 -8.76
CA ASN A 254 -3.41 -2.56 -9.22
C ASN A 254 -3.59 -4.07 -9.00
N ASP A 255 -2.56 -4.88 -9.25
CA ASP A 255 -2.60 -6.32 -9.05
C ASP A 255 -2.76 -6.70 -7.56
N ALA A 256 -2.15 -5.93 -6.64
CA ALA A 256 -2.34 -6.12 -5.20
C ALA A 256 -3.77 -5.79 -4.77
N ILE A 257 -4.34 -4.71 -5.32
CA ILE A 257 -5.75 -4.34 -5.09
C ILE A 257 -6.70 -5.42 -5.60
N GLU A 258 -6.56 -5.83 -6.87
CA GLU A 258 -7.41 -6.85 -7.51
C GLU A 258 -7.30 -8.21 -6.79
N LYS A 259 -6.12 -8.56 -6.27
CA LYS A 259 -5.94 -9.77 -5.49
C LYS A 259 -6.68 -9.72 -4.15
N ALA A 260 -6.71 -8.56 -3.51
CA ALA A 260 -7.39 -8.37 -2.22
C ALA A 260 -8.92 -8.25 -2.39
N ALA A 261 -9.37 -7.60 -3.46
CA ALA A 261 -10.77 -7.43 -3.81
C ALA A 261 -10.99 -7.75 -5.31
N PRO A 262 -11.27 -9.01 -5.66
CA PRO A 262 -11.46 -9.41 -7.06
C PRO A 262 -12.60 -8.65 -7.76
N GLY A 263 -12.32 -8.13 -8.94
CA GLY A 263 -13.23 -7.29 -9.71
C GLY A 263 -13.26 -5.82 -9.31
N ALA A 264 -12.41 -5.39 -8.37
CA ALA A 264 -12.30 -3.98 -8.00
C ALA A 264 -11.64 -3.19 -9.13
N GLU A 265 -12.38 -2.25 -9.71
CA GLU A 265 -11.87 -1.41 -10.79
C GLU A 265 -11.06 -0.22 -10.21
N VAL A 266 -9.78 -0.14 -10.56
CA VAL A 266 -8.91 0.99 -10.18
C VAL A 266 -8.92 2.01 -11.31
N LYS A 267 -9.83 2.98 -11.22
CA LYS A 267 -10.02 4.05 -12.24
C LYS A 267 -9.14 5.26 -12.05
N TYR A 268 -8.56 5.43 -10.87
CA TYR A 268 -7.85 6.64 -10.51
C TYR A 268 -6.42 6.34 -10.10
N PHE A 269 -5.53 7.25 -10.49
CA PHE A 269 -4.16 7.32 -10.03
C PHE A 269 -3.96 8.69 -9.38
N ARG A 270 -3.37 8.71 -8.19
CA ARG A 270 -2.89 9.95 -7.56
C ARG A 270 -1.38 9.82 -7.39
N HIS A 271 -0.62 10.75 -7.94
CA HIS A 271 0.82 10.76 -7.78
C HIS A 271 1.19 11.28 -6.38
N PRO A 272 2.04 10.56 -5.61
CA PRO A 272 2.56 10.99 -4.32
C PRO A 272 3.00 12.46 -4.32
N GLY A 273 2.49 13.23 -3.35
CA GLY A 273 2.74 14.66 -3.20
C GLY A 273 2.27 15.56 -4.35
N GLY A 274 1.42 15.06 -5.25
CA GLY A 274 0.97 15.81 -6.42
C GLY A 274 2.09 16.12 -7.43
N GLN A 275 3.17 15.33 -7.44
CA GLN A 275 4.36 15.54 -8.27
C GLN A 275 4.14 15.14 -9.74
N TRP A 276 3.17 15.80 -10.38
CA TRP A 276 2.72 15.45 -11.72
C TRP A 276 3.78 15.73 -12.81
N THR A 277 3.85 14.81 -13.76
CA THR A 277 4.60 14.95 -15.01
C THR A 277 3.76 14.38 -16.15
N ASP A 278 3.92 14.90 -17.38
CA ASP A 278 3.23 14.39 -18.56
C ASP A 278 3.48 12.88 -18.75
N ARG A 279 4.67 12.40 -18.37
CA ARG A 279 5.03 10.98 -18.43
C ARG A 279 4.19 10.14 -17.49
N ALA A 280 4.09 10.52 -16.22
CA ALA A 280 3.29 9.76 -15.25
C ALA A 280 1.80 9.77 -15.63
N ILE A 281 1.28 10.93 -16.08
CA ILE A 281 -0.10 11.07 -16.56
C ILE A 281 -0.35 10.16 -17.77
N GLY A 282 0.55 10.18 -18.76
CA GLY A 282 0.44 9.36 -19.97
C GLY A 282 0.43 7.86 -19.66
N VAL A 283 1.34 7.40 -18.80
CA VAL A 283 1.38 5.97 -18.41
C VAL A 283 0.14 5.57 -17.61
N ALA A 284 -0.36 6.43 -16.72
CA ALA A 284 -1.61 6.16 -16.00
C ALA A 284 -2.80 6.02 -16.97
N ALA A 285 -2.90 6.92 -17.96
CA ALA A 285 -3.95 6.87 -18.97
C ALA A 285 -3.88 5.59 -19.84
N GLU A 286 -2.68 5.12 -20.21
CA GLU A 286 -2.50 3.83 -20.90
C GLU A 286 -2.97 2.63 -20.08
N LEU A 287 -2.98 2.75 -18.75
CA LEU A 287 -3.51 1.75 -17.83
C LEU A 287 -5.01 1.91 -17.57
N GLY A 288 -5.67 2.87 -18.23
CA GLY A 288 -7.10 3.15 -18.04
C GLY A 288 -7.39 3.97 -16.78
N MET A 289 -6.37 4.57 -16.16
CA MET A 289 -6.54 5.39 -14.96
C MET A 289 -6.54 6.88 -15.28
N GLU A 290 -7.48 7.60 -14.69
CA GLU A 290 -7.55 9.05 -14.67
C GLU A 290 -6.66 9.61 -13.55
N SER A 291 -5.91 10.67 -13.83
CA SER A 291 -5.03 11.30 -12.86
C SER A 291 -5.82 12.28 -11.96
N LEU A 292 -5.90 11.96 -10.67
CA LEU A 292 -6.69 12.68 -9.66
C LEU A 292 -5.81 13.53 -8.73
N HIS A 293 -6.05 14.83 -8.73
CA HIS A 293 -5.53 15.81 -7.80
C HIS A 293 -6.64 16.28 -6.84
N TRP A 294 -6.40 17.36 -6.09
CA TRP A 294 -7.33 17.89 -5.09
C TRP A 294 -7.55 19.40 -5.26
N THR A 295 -8.60 19.91 -4.60
CA THR A 295 -8.86 21.36 -4.43
C THR A 295 -8.64 21.83 -3.01
N VAL A 296 -8.77 20.93 -2.02
CA VAL A 296 -8.63 21.24 -0.60
C VAL A 296 -7.58 20.33 0.00
N ASP A 297 -6.58 20.92 0.66
CA ASP A 297 -5.50 20.24 1.38
C ASP A 297 -5.30 20.96 2.72
N PRO A 298 -5.65 20.32 3.84
CA PRO A 298 -5.44 20.85 5.19
C PRO A 298 -4.02 20.60 5.71
N SER A 299 -3.17 19.90 4.97
CA SER A 299 -1.85 19.44 5.43
C SER A 299 -1.94 18.63 6.72
N ASP A 300 -2.95 17.76 6.79
CA ASP A 300 -3.22 16.86 7.91
C ASP A 300 -2.12 15.84 8.13
N TRP A 301 -1.27 15.56 7.15
CA TRP A 301 -0.09 14.69 7.26
C TRP A 301 1.05 15.30 8.11
N ASP A 302 1.06 16.62 8.32
CA ASP A 302 2.09 17.30 9.13
C ASP A 302 1.71 17.23 10.62
N ASN A 303 2.59 16.68 11.46
CA ASN A 303 2.43 16.63 12.91
C ASN A 303 2.36 18.03 13.58
N GLY A 304 2.66 19.10 12.83
CA GLY A 304 2.46 20.47 13.27
C GLY A 304 1.02 20.99 13.08
N THR A 305 0.19 20.33 12.27
CA THR A 305 -1.18 20.74 11.97
C THR A 305 -2.14 20.13 12.98
N THR A 306 -2.80 20.97 13.76
CA THR A 306 -3.73 20.54 14.83
C THR A 306 -5.08 20.08 14.28
N GLU A 307 -5.81 19.28 15.06
CA GLU A 307 -7.20 18.90 14.79
C GLU A 307 -8.09 20.10 14.37
N ALA A 308 -7.98 21.21 15.10
CA ALA A 308 -8.77 22.41 14.84
C ALA A 308 -8.39 23.08 13.51
N GLU A 309 -7.10 23.12 13.17
CA GLU A 309 -6.63 23.67 11.89
C GLU A 309 -7.08 22.80 10.72
N ILE A 310 -7.00 21.48 10.85
CA ILE A 310 -7.49 20.54 9.82
C ILE A 310 -8.97 20.79 9.55
N ARG A 311 -9.78 20.79 10.62
CA ARG A 311 -11.21 21.07 10.54
C ARG A 311 -11.47 22.42 9.87
N ASP A 312 -10.86 23.49 10.37
CA ASP A 312 -11.17 24.85 9.91
C ASP A 312 -10.77 25.05 8.45
N ILE A 313 -9.63 24.52 8.01
CA ILE A 313 -9.21 24.59 6.61
C ILE A 313 -10.19 23.85 5.70
N VAL A 314 -10.59 22.62 6.08
CA VAL A 314 -11.54 21.84 5.27
C VAL A 314 -12.88 22.55 5.18
N LEU A 315 -13.40 23.07 6.28
CA LEU A 315 -14.69 23.76 6.31
C LEU A 315 -14.66 25.11 5.59
N GLU A 316 -13.57 25.86 5.66
CA GLU A 316 -13.46 27.16 4.99
C GLU A 316 -13.31 27.00 3.48
N ARG A 317 -12.55 26.00 3.03
CA ARG A 317 -12.14 25.88 1.62
C ARG A 317 -13.00 24.95 0.79
N SER A 318 -13.84 24.13 1.42
CA SER A 318 -14.73 23.23 0.68
C SER A 318 -15.99 23.93 0.19
N GLY A 319 -16.21 23.83 -1.13
CA GLY A 319 -17.41 24.22 -1.85
C GLY A 319 -18.00 23.05 -2.67
N PRO A 320 -19.11 23.26 -3.38
CA PRO A 320 -19.64 22.30 -4.34
C PRO A 320 -18.55 21.75 -5.26
N GLY A 321 -18.49 20.43 -5.38
CA GLY A 321 -17.54 19.74 -6.24
C GLY A 321 -16.10 19.64 -5.76
N SER A 322 -15.81 20.04 -4.52
CA SER A 322 -14.47 19.94 -3.96
C SER A 322 -13.99 18.49 -3.85
N VAL A 323 -12.70 18.27 -4.16
CA VAL A 323 -11.96 17.06 -3.81
C VAL A 323 -11.07 17.39 -2.61
N VAL A 324 -11.38 16.81 -1.46
CA VAL A 324 -10.68 17.02 -0.19
C VAL A 324 -9.64 15.92 0.01
N LEU A 325 -8.38 16.31 0.12
CA LEU A 325 -7.26 15.43 0.46
C LEU A 325 -7.14 15.30 1.98
N LEU A 326 -7.13 14.05 2.46
CA LEU A 326 -6.86 13.64 3.83
C LEU A 326 -5.95 12.40 3.79
N HIS A 327 -5.38 11.98 4.92
CA HIS A 327 -4.44 10.87 4.99
C HIS A 327 -4.77 9.91 6.14
N ASP A 328 -4.97 8.63 5.82
CA ASP A 328 -5.20 7.57 6.81
C ASP A 328 -3.94 6.72 7.08
N GLY A 329 -2.86 6.88 6.30
CA GLY A 329 -1.57 6.19 6.50
C GLY A 329 -0.33 7.07 6.75
N ALA A 330 -0.51 8.34 7.11
CA ALA A 330 0.55 9.30 7.44
C ALA A 330 0.93 9.31 8.94
N SER A 331 1.58 10.39 9.44
CA SER A 331 2.09 10.46 10.81
C SER A 331 1.19 11.15 11.86
N ASN A 332 0.21 11.96 11.46
CA ASN A 332 -0.62 12.81 12.32
C ASN A 332 -2.11 12.36 12.39
N GLN A 333 -2.32 11.06 12.60
CA GLN A 333 -3.61 10.42 12.32
C GLN A 333 -4.64 10.68 13.43
N GLU A 334 -4.16 10.96 14.64
CA GLU A 334 -4.99 11.31 15.79
C GLU A 334 -5.75 12.62 15.54
N ASP A 335 -5.02 13.68 15.16
CA ASP A 335 -5.60 14.98 14.85
C ASP A 335 -6.50 14.93 13.60
N MET A 336 -6.11 14.20 12.55
CA MET A 336 -6.95 14.01 11.36
C MET A 336 -8.28 13.32 11.73
N LEU A 337 -8.22 12.19 12.47
CA LEU A 337 -9.42 11.45 12.85
C LEU A 337 -10.32 12.27 13.80
N GLY A 338 -9.73 13.03 14.71
CA GLY A 338 -10.47 13.97 15.57
C GLY A 338 -11.22 15.03 14.75
N ALA A 339 -10.57 15.58 13.72
CA ALA A 339 -11.15 16.59 12.84
C ALA A 339 -12.24 16.01 11.95
N LEU A 340 -12.08 14.75 11.51
CA LEU A 340 -12.99 14.09 10.58
C LEU A 340 -14.44 14.11 11.10
N GLY A 341 -14.67 13.77 12.37
CA GLY A 341 -16.03 13.79 12.94
C GLY A 341 -16.71 15.15 12.79
N ALA A 342 -16.00 16.22 13.16
CA ALA A 342 -16.52 17.59 13.05
C ALA A 342 -16.72 18.05 11.60
N ILE A 343 -15.85 17.60 10.67
CA ILE A 343 -15.99 17.87 9.23
C ILE A 343 -17.28 17.22 8.71
N LEU A 344 -17.51 15.95 9.03
CA LEU A 344 -18.67 15.22 8.55
C LEU A 344 -19.97 15.83 9.07
N ASP A 345 -20.03 16.16 10.37
CA ASP A 345 -21.21 16.78 10.99
C ASP A 345 -21.53 18.14 10.34
N GLU A 346 -20.52 18.97 10.10
CA GLU A 346 -20.74 20.29 9.51
C GLU A 346 -21.06 20.22 8.01
N PHE A 347 -20.50 19.28 7.26
CA PHE A 347 -20.86 19.07 5.87
C PHE A 347 -22.31 18.60 5.72
N GLU A 348 -22.79 17.74 6.61
CA GLU A 348 -24.20 17.35 6.69
C GLU A 348 -25.08 18.56 7.02
N ASN A 349 -24.71 19.37 8.02
CA ASN A 349 -25.43 20.60 8.38
C ASN A 349 -25.54 21.60 7.22
N ARG A 350 -24.52 21.65 6.36
CA ARG A 350 -24.49 22.49 5.15
C ARG A 350 -25.22 21.87 3.97
N GLY A 351 -25.67 20.62 4.08
CA GLY A 351 -26.39 19.91 3.04
C GLY A 351 -25.52 19.46 1.87
N TYR A 352 -24.22 19.21 2.10
CA TYR A 352 -23.37 18.65 1.05
C TYR A 352 -23.78 17.21 0.72
N ALA A 353 -23.91 16.93 -0.57
CA ALA A 353 -23.90 15.55 -1.06
C ALA A 353 -22.46 15.02 -1.14
N TYR A 354 -22.30 13.71 -1.04
CA TYR A 354 -21.00 13.04 -1.14
C TYR A 354 -20.93 12.18 -2.39
N THR A 355 -19.72 12.04 -2.94
CA THR A 355 -19.40 11.08 -3.99
C THR A 355 -18.04 10.44 -3.72
N PRO A 356 -17.89 9.12 -3.91
CA PRO A 356 -16.59 8.48 -3.85
C PRO A 356 -15.76 8.71 -5.14
N LEU A 357 -16.33 9.45 -6.10
CA LEU A 357 -15.91 9.67 -7.49
C LEU A 357 -15.68 8.41 -8.35
#